data_AF-A0A966SNR0-F1
#
_entry.id   AF-A0A966SNR0-F1
#
_cell.length_a   1.000
_cell.length_b   1.000
_cell.length_c   1.000
_cell.angle_alpha   90.00
_cell.angle_beta   90.00
_cell.angle_gamma   90.00
#
_symmetry.space_group_name_H-M   'P 1'
#
loop_
_entity.id
_entity.type
_entity.pdbx_description
1 polymer ?
#
loop_
_entity_poly.entity_id
_entity_poly.type
_entity_poly.pdbx_seq_one_letter_code
_entity_poly.pdbx_strand_id
1 'polypeptide(L)'
;MPTKPLNVATDKLGIIAGSGDLPREVIDTLKASKRDFFVVAFEGETDTATVNAAPHAWFHLGKIGKAMKRLEQEAANKIVMVGRVGRPAVSALHMDYSAVRLLAKLKKLRAQGDDAIFSAIIQFLEEHKFSVVGVDEVLPELVMPKGILGKVKPDAVAENDMKIGTRVAKEIGLLDIGQAVIIQRGQILGVEGAEGTDRL
;
A
#
# COMPACT_ATOMS: atom_id res chain seq x y z
N MET A 1 1.79 -0.23 31.14
CA MET A 1 0.48 -0.89 30.97
C MET A 1 0.61 -1.87 29.82
N PRO A 2 0.27 -3.15 29.99
CA PRO A 2 0.25 -4.08 28.87
C PRO A 2 -0.81 -3.65 27.87
N THR A 3 -0.41 -3.41 26.62
CA THR A 3 -1.31 -3.05 25.53
C THR A 3 -2.26 -4.22 25.25
N LYS A 4 -3.57 -3.96 25.30
CA LYS A 4 -4.60 -4.92 24.90
C LYS A 4 -4.23 -5.50 23.52
N PRO A 5 -4.34 -6.82 23.31
CA PRO A 5 -4.06 -7.41 22.00
C PRO A 5 -4.99 -6.80 20.95
N LEU A 6 -4.41 -6.35 19.85
CA LEU A 6 -5.08 -5.68 18.74
C LEU A 6 -5.97 -6.69 17.99
N ASN A 7 -7.29 -6.47 17.92
CA ASN A 7 -8.20 -7.28 17.11
C ASN A 7 -8.30 -6.75 15.67
N VAL A 8 -7.77 -7.51 14.71
CA VAL A 8 -7.68 -7.12 13.28
C VAL A 8 -9.04 -6.79 12.68
N ALA A 9 -10.13 -7.40 13.15
CA ALA A 9 -11.47 -7.20 12.60
C ALA A 9 -12.22 -5.98 13.15
N THR A 10 -11.96 -5.58 14.41
CA THR A 10 -12.84 -4.62 15.11
C THR A 10 -12.14 -3.34 15.55
N ASP A 11 -10.82 -3.30 15.58
CA ASP A 11 -10.11 -2.08 15.96
C ASP A 11 -10.28 -1.01 14.89
N LYS A 12 -10.38 0.25 15.35
CA LYS A 12 -10.41 1.42 14.48
C LYS A 12 -9.16 1.45 13.60
N LEU A 13 -9.37 1.50 12.29
CA LEU A 13 -8.29 1.41 11.31
C LEU A 13 -7.73 2.80 10.99
N GLY A 14 -6.42 2.96 11.07
CA GLY A 14 -5.72 4.10 10.50
C GLY A 14 -5.40 3.84 9.03
N ILE A 15 -5.82 4.75 8.16
CA ILE A 15 -5.57 4.65 6.72
C ILE A 15 -4.53 5.70 6.36
N ILE A 16 -3.37 5.27 5.88
CA ILE A 16 -2.39 6.16 5.26
C ILE A 16 -2.69 6.16 3.76
N ALA A 17 -3.28 7.25 3.27
CA ALA A 17 -3.80 7.33 1.91
C ALA A 17 -2.83 8.02 0.95
N GLY A 18 -2.35 7.29 -0.05
CA GLY A 18 -1.66 7.82 -1.22
C GLY A 18 -2.62 8.22 -2.35
N SER A 19 -2.09 8.25 -3.57
CA SER A 19 -2.82 8.51 -4.80
C SER A 19 -3.47 7.25 -5.40
N GLY A 20 -4.42 7.45 -6.33
CA GLY A 20 -5.15 6.39 -7.03
C GLY A 20 -6.50 6.06 -6.39
N ASP A 21 -7.15 5.03 -6.93
CA ASP A 21 -8.54 4.69 -6.57
C ASP A 21 -8.65 3.81 -5.32
N LEU A 22 -7.63 3.00 -5.02
CA LEU A 22 -7.65 2.05 -3.90
C LEU A 22 -7.98 2.68 -2.54
N PRO A 23 -7.43 3.86 -2.15
CA PRO A 23 -7.84 4.52 -0.92
C PRO A 23 -9.35 4.77 -0.82
N ARG A 24 -10.00 5.13 -1.93
CA ARG A 24 -11.45 5.37 -1.96
C ARG A 24 -12.22 4.07 -1.81
N GLU A 25 -11.82 3.02 -2.51
CA GLU A 25 -12.45 1.69 -2.39
C GLU A 25 -12.38 1.17 -0.94
N VAL A 26 -11.22 1.33 -0.29
CA VAL A 26 -11.03 0.96 1.12
C VAL A 26 -11.96 1.76 2.04
N ILE A 27 -12.05 3.07 1.85
CA ILE A 27 -12.94 3.96 2.63
C ILE A 27 -14.41 3.55 2.45
N ASP A 28 -14.84 3.33 1.22
CA ASP A 28 -16.24 3.00 0.91
C ASP A 28 -16.62 1.62 1.48
N THR A 29 -15.69 0.66 1.43
CA THR A 29 -15.88 -0.67 2.02
C THR A 29 -15.97 -0.62 3.55
N LEU A 30 -15.14 0.20 4.21
CA LEU A 30 -15.19 0.40 5.67
C LEU A 30 -16.49 1.10 6.11
N LYS A 31 -16.98 2.07 5.33
CA LYS A 31 -18.28 2.70 5.57
C LYS A 31 -19.43 1.69 5.45
N ALA A 32 -19.42 0.85 4.40
CA ALA A 32 -20.45 -0.16 4.18
C ALA A 32 -20.48 -1.21 5.30
N SER A 33 -19.31 -1.63 5.78
CA SER A 33 -19.16 -2.56 6.90
C SER A 33 -19.34 -1.91 8.28
N LYS A 34 -19.53 -0.59 8.35
CA LYS A 34 -19.64 0.20 9.59
C LYS A 34 -18.45 0.02 10.53
N ARG A 35 -17.27 -0.22 9.97
CA ARG A 35 -16.03 -0.30 10.74
C ARG A 35 -15.48 1.09 10.92
N ASP A 36 -15.06 1.42 12.15
CA ASP A 36 -14.44 2.72 12.42
C ASP A 36 -13.08 2.84 11.77
N PHE A 37 -12.77 4.02 11.24
CA PHE A 37 -11.47 4.34 10.67
C PHE A 37 -11.12 5.83 10.82
N PHE A 38 -9.87 6.17 10.54
CA PHE A 38 -9.40 7.54 10.40
C PHE A 38 -8.35 7.63 9.29
N VAL A 39 -8.47 8.63 8.42
CA VAL A 39 -7.58 8.80 7.26
C VAL A 39 -6.52 9.87 7.53
N VAL A 40 -5.26 9.50 7.33
CA VAL A 40 -4.14 10.42 7.13
C VAL A 40 -4.02 10.65 5.63
N ALA A 41 -4.39 11.85 5.19
CA ALA A 41 -4.26 12.29 3.80
C ALA A 41 -3.02 13.17 3.64
N PHE A 42 -2.38 13.09 2.47
CA PHE A 42 -1.20 13.87 2.14
C PHE A 42 -1.48 14.90 1.06
N GLU A 43 -1.12 16.15 1.34
CA GLU A 43 -1.23 17.25 0.38
C GLU A 43 -0.38 16.98 -0.87
N GLY A 44 -1.00 17.06 -2.04
CA GLY A 44 -0.36 16.80 -3.33
C GLY A 44 -0.31 15.33 -3.74
N GLU A 45 -0.71 14.40 -2.86
CA GLU A 45 -0.71 12.96 -3.15
C GLU A 45 -2.12 12.36 -3.08
N THR A 46 -2.88 12.64 -2.02
CA THR A 46 -4.24 12.14 -1.85
C THR A 46 -5.23 13.01 -2.63
N ASP A 47 -6.11 12.40 -3.42
CA ASP A 47 -7.23 13.13 -4.02
C ASP A 47 -8.21 13.59 -2.94
N THR A 48 -8.56 14.87 -2.96
CA THR A 48 -9.59 15.46 -2.09
C THR A 48 -10.93 14.72 -2.16
N ALA A 49 -11.33 14.25 -3.35
CA ALA A 49 -12.59 13.54 -3.54
C ALA A 49 -12.64 12.22 -2.74
N THR A 50 -11.50 11.57 -2.54
CA THR A 50 -11.35 10.33 -1.78
C THR A 50 -11.75 10.50 -0.31
N VAL A 51 -11.43 11.65 0.30
CA VAL A 51 -11.55 11.84 1.76
C VAL A 51 -12.68 12.78 2.19
N ASN A 52 -13.32 13.50 1.26
CA ASN A 52 -14.34 14.52 1.56
C ASN A 52 -15.48 14.04 2.48
N ALA A 53 -15.87 12.76 2.40
CA ALA A 53 -16.92 12.18 3.22
C ALA A 53 -16.39 11.19 4.27
N ALA A 54 -15.12 11.30 4.66
CA ALA A 54 -14.45 10.42 5.61
C ALA A 54 -13.85 11.22 6.78
N PRO A 55 -13.75 10.63 8.00
CA PRO A 55 -12.96 11.21 9.07
C PRO A 55 -11.48 11.25 8.67
N HIS A 56 -10.92 12.44 8.50
CA HIS A 56 -9.56 12.60 7.98
C HIS A 56 -8.83 13.83 8.56
N ALA A 57 -7.52 13.85 8.35
CA ALA A 57 -6.70 15.05 8.50
C ALA A 57 -5.62 15.10 7.39
N TRP A 58 -5.33 16.32 6.95
CA TRP A 58 -4.32 16.60 5.94
C TRP A 58 -2.96 16.86 6.58
N PHE A 59 -1.92 16.31 5.95
CA PHE A 59 -0.53 16.49 6.34
C PHE A 59 0.34 16.69 5.11
N HIS A 60 1.45 17.41 5.26
CA HIS A 60 2.55 17.28 4.31
C HIS A 60 3.31 15.97 4.57
N LEU A 61 3.87 15.35 3.53
CA LEU A 61 4.73 14.15 3.64
C LEU A 61 5.90 14.32 4.65
N GLY A 62 6.33 15.54 4.93
CA GLY A 62 7.42 15.84 5.85
C GLY A 62 7.00 15.88 7.31
N LYS A 63 5.71 15.73 7.60
CA LYS A 63 5.11 15.84 8.95
C LYS A 63 4.58 14.50 9.46
N ILE A 64 5.32 13.42 9.21
CA ILE A 64 4.95 12.05 9.60
C ILE A 64 4.78 11.91 11.12
N GLY A 65 5.60 12.58 11.93
CA GLY A 65 5.43 12.58 13.38
C GLY A 65 4.10 13.20 13.82
N LYS A 66 3.65 14.27 13.15
CA LYS A 66 2.32 14.85 13.41
C LYS A 66 1.19 13.90 12.97
N ALA A 67 1.35 13.23 11.82
CA ALA A 67 0.37 12.26 11.35
C ALA A 67 0.23 11.08 12.32
N MET A 68 1.35 10.51 12.79
CA MET A 68 1.36 9.47 13.82
C MET A 68 0.69 9.94 15.11
N LYS A 69 1.03 11.15 15.60
CA LYS A 69 0.38 11.71 16.80
C LYS A 69 -1.14 11.84 16.62
N ARG A 70 -1.61 12.20 15.43
CA ARG A 70 -3.04 12.27 15.16
C ARG A 70 -3.69 10.89 15.16
N LEU A 71 -3.05 9.88 14.56
CA LEU A 71 -3.54 8.50 14.61
C LEU A 71 -3.63 7.97 16.05
N GLU A 72 -2.65 8.27 16.89
CA GLU A 72 -2.69 7.94 18.33
C GLU A 72 -3.87 8.62 19.04
N GLN A 73 -4.10 9.91 18.79
CA GLN A 73 -5.23 10.66 19.36
C GLN A 73 -6.59 10.08 18.94
N GLU A 74 -6.65 9.51 17.74
CA GLU A 74 -7.84 8.87 17.18
C GLU A 74 -7.98 7.40 17.61
N ALA A 75 -7.03 6.87 18.40
CA ALA A 75 -6.91 5.45 18.76
C ALA A 75 -6.86 4.50 17.55
N ALA A 76 -6.30 4.98 16.43
CA ALA A 76 -6.20 4.28 15.16
C ALA A 76 -4.80 3.66 14.98
N ASN A 77 -4.43 2.72 15.87
CA ASN A 77 -3.08 2.14 15.93
C ASN A 77 -2.84 1.01 14.94
N LYS A 78 -3.89 0.48 14.31
CA LYS A 78 -3.80 -0.54 13.26
C LYS A 78 -3.81 0.16 11.91
N ILE A 79 -2.73 0.07 11.17
CA ILE A 79 -2.48 0.90 9.99
C ILE A 79 -2.56 0.06 8.72
N VAL A 80 -3.35 0.53 7.75
CA VAL A 80 -3.27 0.08 6.37
C VAL A 80 -2.69 1.22 5.52
N MET A 81 -1.72 0.90 4.67
CA MET A 81 -1.16 1.84 3.69
C MET A 81 -1.75 1.52 2.32
N VAL A 82 -2.39 2.50 1.69
CA VAL A 82 -3.14 2.28 0.44
C VAL A 82 -2.84 3.37 -0.57
N GLY A 83 -2.81 2.99 -1.84
CA GLY A 83 -2.48 3.91 -2.94
C GLY A 83 -0.98 4.11 -3.12
N ARG A 84 -0.62 4.80 -4.21
CA ARG A 84 0.77 5.08 -4.55
C ARG A 84 1.22 6.30 -3.75
N VAL A 85 2.34 6.18 -3.06
CA VAL A 85 3.00 7.32 -2.41
C VAL A 85 4.22 7.66 -3.24
N GLY A 86 4.27 8.89 -3.78
CA GLY A 86 5.43 9.38 -4.48
C GLY A 86 6.68 9.33 -3.59
N ARG A 87 7.85 9.03 -4.18
CA ARG A 87 9.13 9.14 -3.46
C ARG A 87 9.32 10.60 -3.03
N PRO A 88 9.40 10.92 -1.73
CA PRO A 88 9.50 12.31 -1.30
C PRO A 88 10.79 12.93 -1.84
N ALA A 89 10.66 14.02 -2.60
CA ALA A 89 11.80 14.82 -2.99
C ALA A 89 12.42 15.46 -1.73
N VAL A 90 13.70 15.21 -1.48
CA VAL A 90 14.42 15.60 -0.25
C VAL A 90 14.50 17.13 -0.09
N SER A 91 14.22 17.91 -1.14
CA SER A 91 14.61 19.31 -1.26
C SER A 91 13.56 20.36 -0.83
N ALA A 92 12.39 20.01 -0.30
CA ALA A 92 11.37 21.04 0.01
C ALA A 92 10.51 20.81 1.28
N LEU A 93 10.96 19.97 2.21
CA LEU A 93 10.13 19.59 3.36
C LEU A 93 10.58 20.31 4.64
N HIS A 94 9.67 21.07 5.25
CA HIS A 94 9.74 21.35 6.69
C HIS A 94 9.56 20.03 7.45
N MET A 95 10.62 19.24 7.55
CA MET A 95 10.58 17.91 8.15
C MET A 95 10.46 18.01 9.67
N ASP A 96 9.63 17.17 10.27
CA ASP A 96 9.73 16.91 11.70
C ASP A 96 10.85 15.90 12.01
N TYR A 97 11.21 15.78 13.30
CA TYR A 97 12.29 14.90 13.73
C TYR A 97 12.07 13.44 13.30
N SER A 98 10.82 12.98 13.34
CA SER A 98 10.40 11.66 12.88
C SER A 98 10.67 11.47 11.39
N ALA A 99 10.30 12.44 10.55
CA ALA A 99 10.57 12.42 9.12
C ALA A 99 12.08 12.43 8.81
N VAL A 100 12.89 13.21 9.53
CA VAL A 100 14.35 13.21 9.38
C VAL A 100 14.94 11.83 9.71
N ARG A 101 14.50 11.21 10.82
CA ARG A 101 14.95 9.87 11.23
C ARG A 101 14.56 8.81 10.21
N LEU A 102 13.34 8.85 9.67
CA LEU A 102 12.90 7.94 8.62
C LEU A 102 13.75 8.12 7.35
N LEU A 103 13.95 9.36 6.88
CA LEU A 103 14.76 9.62 5.70
C LEU A 103 16.21 9.17 5.85
N ALA A 104 16.80 9.31 7.04
CA ALA A 104 18.15 8.82 7.31
C ALA A 104 18.23 7.29 7.18
N LYS A 105 17.19 6.55 7.59
CA LYS A 105 17.08 5.10 7.34
C LYS A 105 16.93 4.81 5.85
N LEU A 106 16.02 5.50 5.16
CA LEU A 106 15.72 5.26 3.74
C LEU A 106 16.91 5.56 2.81
N LYS A 107 17.70 6.61 3.09
CA LYS A 107 18.89 6.95 2.28
C LYS A 107 19.89 5.80 2.18
N LYS A 108 20.04 4.99 3.23
CA LYS A 108 20.95 3.83 3.24
C LYS A 108 20.44 2.67 2.37
N LEU A 109 19.13 2.62 2.15
CA LEU A 109 18.44 1.52 1.46
C LEU A 109 18.09 1.87 0.01
N ARG A 110 18.39 3.10 -0.44
CA ARG A 110 18.06 3.58 -1.79
C ARG A 110 18.69 2.73 -2.91
N ALA A 111 19.79 2.03 -2.63
CA ALA A 111 20.44 1.12 -3.57
C ALA A 111 19.91 -0.32 -3.51
N GLN A 112 18.99 -0.62 -2.58
CA GLN A 112 18.49 -1.97 -2.28
C GLN A 112 17.06 -2.21 -2.80
N GLY A 113 16.51 -1.32 -3.63
CA GLY A 113 15.19 -1.53 -4.24
C GLY A 113 14.02 -0.92 -3.47
N ASP A 114 12.81 -1.08 -4.01
CA ASP A 114 11.58 -0.52 -3.43
C ASP A 114 11.07 -1.32 -2.22
N ASP A 115 11.23 -2.65 -2.23
CA ASP A 115 10.88 -3.53 -1.11
C ASP A 115 11.63 -3.17 0.18
N ALA A 116 12.91 -2.81 0.06
CA ALA A 116 13.72 -2.38 1.21
C ALA A 116 13.22 -1.06 1.80
N ILE A 117 12.77 -0.13 0.95
CA ILE A 117 12.19 1.15 1.38
C ILE A 117 10.87 0.89 2.12
N PHE A 118 9.99 0.08 1.55
CA PHE A 118 8.68 -0.23 2.14
C PHE A 118 8.83 -0.93 3.49
N SER A 119 9.71 -1.94 3.58
CA SER A 119 10.01 -2.65 4.83
C SER A 119 10.52 -1.71 5.93
N ALA A 120 11.35 -0.72 5.58
CA ALA A 120 11.85 0.25 6.54
C ALA A 120 10.77 1.21 7.05
N ILE A 121 9.77 1.55 6.23
CA ILE A 121 8.61 2.35 6.65
C ILE A 121 7.76 1.55 7.64
N ILE A 122 7.49 0.28 7.36
CA ILE A 122 6.77 -0.62 8.28
C ILE A 122 7.46 -0.67 9.63
N GLN A 123 8.76 -0.99 9.63
CA GLN A 123 9.54 -1.06 10.87
C GLN A 123 9.53 0.28 11.63
N PHE A 124 9.57 1.41 10.93
CA PHE A 124 9.48 2.72 11.56
C PHE A 124 8.14 2.95 12.25
N LEU A 125 7.02 2.54 11.65
CA LEU A 125 5.69 2.63 12.27
C LEU A 125 5.58 1.69 13.48
N GLU A 126 6.10 0.47 13.37
CA GLU A 126 6.11 -0.51 14.46
C GLU A 126 6.94 -0.06 15.67
N GLU A 127 8.09 0.60 15.44
CA GLU A 127 8.88 1.26 16.49
C GLU A 127 8.06 2.31 17.27
N HIS A 128 7.00 2.87 16.66
CA HIS A 128 6.07 3.82 17.25
C HIS A 128 4.73 3.18 17.68
N LYS A 129 4.71 1.85 17.89
CA LYS A 129 3.56 1.10 18.42
C LYS A 129 2.33 1.08 17.50
N PHE A 130 2.55 1.24 16.20
CA PHE A 130 1.56 0.92 15.19
C PHE A 130 1.70 -0.54 14.77
N SER A 131 0.59 -1.16 14.37
CA SER A 131 0.59 -2.48 13.74
C SER A 131 0.17 -2.27 12.29
N VAL A 132 1.11 -2.46 11.36
CA VAL A 132 0.81 -2.39 9.94
C VAL A 132 0.18 -3.71 9.51
N VAL A 133 -0.91 -3.64 8.76
CA VAL A 133 -1.66 -4.78 8.24
C VAL A 133 -1.84 -4.64 6.73
N GLY A 134 -1.87 -5.77 6.03
CA GLY A 134 -2.21 -5.82 4.61
C GLY A 134 -3.67 -5.44 4.35
N VAL A 135 -3.95 -4.93 3.16
CA VAL A 135 -5.34 -4.66 2.73
C VAL A 135 -6.15 -5.95 2.71
N ASP A 136 -5.53 -7.07 2.34
CA ASP A 136 -6.12 -8.40 2.30
C ASP A 136 -6.55 -8.93 3.68
N GLU A 137 -5.83 -8.55 4.74
CA GLU A 137 -6.19 -8.92 6.11
C GLU A 137 -7.40 -8.14 6.64
N VAL A 138 -7.58 -6.91 6.17
CA VAL A 138 -8.59 -5.97 6.65
C VAL A 138 -9.86 -6.04 5.82
N LEU A 139 -9.71 -6.19 4.51
CA LEU A 139 -10.75 -6.12 3.48
C LEU A 139 -10.54 -7.26 2.46
N PRO A 140 -10.76 -8.53 2.88
CA PRO A 140 -10.55 -9.70 2.01
C PRO A 140 -11.41 -9.66 0.73
N GLU A 141 -12.52 -8.92 0.73
CA GLU A 141 -13.40 -8.68 -0.42
C GLU A 141 -12.76 -7.86 -1.54
N LEU A 142 -11.68 -7.11 -1.25
CA LEU A 142 -10.92 -6.37 -2.26
C LEU A 142 -9.87 -7.24 -2.96
N VAL A 143 -9.65 -8.47 -2.50
CA VAL A 143 -8.67 -9.39 -3.06
C VAL A 143 -9.32 -10.24 -4.15
N MET A 144 -8.54 -10.55 -5.20
CA MET A 144 -9.00 -11.43 -6.28
C MET A 144 -9.43 -12.80 -5.71
N PRO A 145 -10.71 -13.20 -5.85
CA PRO A 145 -11.15 -14.49 -5.34
C PRO A 145 -10.52 -15.62 -6.12
N LYS A 146 -10.38 -16.78 -5.49
CA LYS A 146 -9.93 -17.99 -6.18
C LYS A 146 -10.98 -18.41 -7.23
N GLY A 147 -10.52 -18.56 -8.47
CA GLY A 147 -11.33 -19.11 -9.56
C GLY A 147 -11.55 -18.12 -10.68
N ILE A 148 -12.68 -18.28 -11.39
CA ILE A 148 -13.01 -17.51 -12.59
C ILE A 148 -13.98 -16.41 -12.17
N LEU A 149 -13.58 -15.15 -12.37
CA LEU A 149 -14.40 -13.98 -11.98
C LEU A 149 -15.60 -13.79 -12.91
N GLY A 150 -15.43 -14.04 -14.20
CA GLY A 150 -16.44 -13.82 -15.24
C GLY A 150 -17.01 -15.11 -15.84
N LYS A 151 -17.56 -14.99 -17.04
CA LYS A 151 -18.14 -16.12 -17.78
C LYS A 151 -17.10 -16.91 -18.58
N VAL A 152 -15.97 -16.29 -18.91
CA VAL A 152 -14.94 -16.85 -19.80
C VAL A 152 -14.00 -17.73 -18.99
N LYS A 153 -13.78 -18.96 -19.44
CA LYS A 153 -12.81 -19.89 -18.86
C LYS A 153 -11.55 -19.96 -19.73
N PRO A 154 -10.36 -20.15 -19.12
CA PRO A 154 -9.15 -20.37 -19.91
C PRO A 154 -9.28 -21.68 -20.71
N ASP A 155 -8.81 -21.66 -21.96
CA ASP A 155 -8.59 -22.87 -22.74
C ASP A 155 -7.20 -23.46 -22.41
N ALA A 156 -6.84 -24.57 -23.06
CA ALA A 156 -5.56 -25.24 -22.81
C ALA A 156 -4.33 -24.37 -23.12
N VAL A 157 -4.44 -23.44 -24.09
CA VAL A 157 -3.35 -22.52 -24.45
C VAL A 157 -3.20 -21.47 -23.36
N ALA A 158 -4.32 -20.85 -22.95
CA ALA A 158 -4.34 -19.88 -21.85
C ALA A 158 -3.87 -20.50 -20.53
N GLU A 159 -4.27 -21.74 -20.20
CA GLU A 159 -3.78 -22.42 -19.01
C GLU A 159 -2.27 -22.64 -19.02
N ASN A 160 -1.70 -22.97 -20.18
CA ASN A 160 -0.25 -23.11 -20.33
C ASN A 160 0.45 -21.75 -20.17
N ASP A 161 -0.07 -20.70 -20.81
CA ASP A 161 0.47 -19.35 -20.72
C ASP A 161 0.39 -18.81 -19.28
N MET A 162 -0.71 -19.07 -18.55
CA MET A 162 -0.87 -18.72 -17.14
C MET A 162 0.19 -19.40 -16.26
N LYS A 163 0.51 -20.68 -16.49
CA LYS A 163 1.56 -21.40 -15.72
C LYS A 163 2.93 -20.77 -15.94
N ILE A 164 3.27 -20.47 -17.19
CA ILE A 164 4.54 -19.82 -17.55
C ILE A 164 4.59 -18.42 -16.96
N GLY A 165 3.54 -17.61 -17.18
CA GLY A 165 3.44 -16.24 -16.69
C GLY A 165 3.55 -16.15 -15.18
N THR A 166 2.85 -17.02 -14.44
CA THR A 166 2.93 -17.05 -12.97
C THR A 166 4.34 -17.36 -12.48
N ARG A 167 5.06 -18.26 -13.15
CA ARG A 167 6.44 -18.58 -12.79
C ARG A 167 7.37 -17.40 -13.07
N VAL A 168 7.30 -16.84 -14.28
CA VAL A 168 8.16 -15.73 -14.69
C VAL A 168 7.91 -14.49 -13.83
N ALA A 169 6.65 -14.11 -13.60
CA ALA A 169 6.27 -12.99 -12.74
C ALA A 169 6.85 -13.10 -11.32
N LYS A 170 6.87 -14.32 -10.75
CA LYS A 170 7.48 -14.56 -9.44
C LYS A 170 8.99 -14.41 -9.47
N GLU A 171 9.65 -14.93 -10.51
CA GLU A 171 11.11 -14.84 -10.64
C GLU A 171 11.58 -13.38 -10.80
N ILE A 172 10.89 -12.58 -11.63
CA ILE A 172 11.23 -11.15 -11.81
C ILE A 172 10.92 -10.32 -10.56
N GLY A 173 9.84 -10.65 -9.83
CA GLY A 173 9.48 -9.97 -8.60
C GLY A 173 10.50 -10.21 -7.49
N LEU A 174 11.04 -11.43 -7.38
CA LEU A 174 12.13 -11.75 -6.44
C LEU A 174 13.43 -10.97 -6.72
N LEU A 175 13.61 -10.51 -7.96
CA LEU A 175 14.75 -9.71 -8.38
C LEU A 175 14.49 -8.20 -8.32
N ASP A 176 13.31 -7.77 -7.85
CA ASP A 176 12.86 -6.37 -7.82
C ASP A 176 12.95 -5.68 -9.20
N ILE A 177 12.68 -6.44 -10.28
CA ILE A 177 12.68 -5.93 -11.67
C ILE A 177 11.32 -5.33 -12.03
N GLY A 178 10.25 -6.05 -11.67
CA GLY A 178 8.87 -5.74 -12.01
C GLY A 178 7.94 -6.85 -11.53
N GLN A 179 6.65 -6.72 -11.77
CA GLN A 179 5.63 -7.62 -11.22
C GLN A 179 4.63 -8.14 -12.26
N ALA A 180 4.73 -7.69 -13.52
CA ALA A 180 3.90 -8.14 -14.63
C ALA A 180 4.71 -8.73 -15.80
N VAL A 181 4.05 -9.64 -16.53
CA VAL A 181 4.59 -10.31 -17.72
C VAL A 181 3.46 -10.57 -18.72
N ILE A 182 3.75 -10.42 -20.01
CA ILE A 182 2.83 -10.79 -21.10
C ILE A 182 3.35 -12.07 -21.75
N ILE A 183 2.52 -13.12 -21.72
CA ILE A 183 2.80 -14.40 -22.38
C ILE A 183 1.80 -14.62 -23.52
N GLN A 184 2.29 -15.07 -24.66
CA GLN A 184 1.44 -15.53 -25.76
C GLN A 184 2.01 -16.81 -26.36
N ARG A 185 1.22 -17.89 -26.34
CA ARG A 185 1.60 -19.19 -26.94
C ARG A 185 2.96 -19.68 -26.43
N GLY A 186 3.19 -19.54 -25.13
CA GLY A 186 4.41 -19.94 -24.42
C GLY A 186 5.60 -19.00 -24.58
N GLN A 187 5.47 -17.89 -25.32
CA GLN A 187 6.54 -16.91 -25.50
C GLN A 187 6.33 -15.70 -24.60
N ILE A 188 7.40 -15.21 -23.99
CA ILE A 188 7.42 -13.95 -23.25
C ILE A 188 7.48 -12.82 -24.27
N LEU A 189 6.44 -11.99 -24.31
CA LEU A 189 6.37 -10.83 -25.20
C LEU A 189 6.81 -9.54 -24.51
N GLY A 190 6.60 -9.46 -23.19
CA GLY A 190 6.96 -8.30 -22.39
C GLY A 190 7.15 -8.67 -20.93
N VAL A 191 8.06 -7.98 -20.27
CA VAL A 191 8.30 -8.01 -18.83
C VAL A 191 8.25 -6.56 -18.35
N GLU A 192 7.46 -6.29 -17.32
CA GLU A 192 7.39 -4.95 -16.73
C GLU A 192 8.75 -4.54 -16.18
N GLY A 193 9.17 -3.32 -16.49
CA GLY A 193 10.25 -2.61 -15.82
C GLY A 193 9.75 -1.33 -15.14
N ALA A 194 10.63 -0.33 -15.03
CA ALA A 194 10.35 0.93 -14.34
C ALA A 194 9.24 1.78 -14.99
N GLU A 195 8.85 1.48 -16.22
CA GLU A 195 7.79 2.16 -16.97
C GLU A 195 6.37 1.86 -16.45
N GLY A 196 6.20 0.75 -15.72
CA GLY A 196 4.94 0.30 -15.14
C GLY A 196 4.04 -0.48 -16.10
N THR A 197 3.12 -1.25 -15.51
CA THR A 197 2.25 -2.21 -16.23
C THR A 197 1.44 -1.58 -17.38
N ASP A 198 0.96 -0.33 -17.27
CA ASP A 198 0.17 0.33 -18.33
C ASP A 198 0.98 0.59 -19.62
N ARG A 199 2.31 0.61 -19.53
CA ARG A 199 3.22 0.87 -20.66
C ARG A 199 3.89 -0.41 -21.19
N LEU A 200 3.59 -1.56 -20.58
CA LEU A 200 4.03 -2.88 -21.00
C LEU A 200 3.22 -3.39 -22.21
#